data_AF-A0A918X8E8-F1
#
_entry.id   AF-A0A918X8E8-F1
#
_cell.length_a   1.000
_cell.length_b   1.000
_cell.length_c   1.000
_cell.angle_alpha   90.00
_cell.angle_beta   90.00
_cell.angle_gamma   90.00
#
_symmetry.space_group_name_H-M   'P 1'
#
loop_
_entity.id
_entity.type
_entity.pdbx_description
1 polymer ?
#
loop_
_entity_poly.entity_id
_entity_poly.type
_entity_poly.pdbx_seq_one_letter_code
_entity_poly.pdbx_strand_id
1 'polypeptide(L)'
;MADEEHNEAAARSFLTCAVEVARLMDLGNATDVPEARRARHLAHAVRKPLLERAHLPEEFFDPLMAAAVYDPDPSFCRWFVEPTVYAFGRRRVMTALLDYLRTGTDAEQAGAKRAWYCAHVPLRADRSAAYAPGGTRDPALDESRDVMDEWRETLQRSAV
;
A
#
# COMPACT_ATOMS: atom_id res chain seq x y z
N MET A 1 26.50 -9.52 32.80
CA MET A 1 25.13 -9.98 33.10
C MET A 1 24.21 -9.06 32.32
N ALA A 2 23.57 -9.62 31.28
CA ALA A 2 22.51 -9.04 30.44
C ALA A 2 22.75 -7.58 30.04
N ASP A 3 23.52 -7.31 28.99
CA ASP A 3 22.97 -7.20 27.62
C ASP A 3 21.51 -6.75 27.65
N GLU A 4 21.37 -5.43 27.68
CA GLU A 4 20.16 -4.71 27.37
C GLU A 4 19.57 -5.27 26.08
N GLU A 5 18.56 -6.10 26.24
CA GLU A 5 17.70 -6.62 25.19
C GLU A 5 16.84 -5.45 24.68
N HIS A 6 17.50 -4.46 24.09
CA HIS A 6 16.88 -3.41 23.28
C HIS A 6 16.56 -4.00 21.91
N ASN A 7 15.72 -5.03 21.89
CA ASN A 7 15.03 -5.43 20.67
C ASN A 7 13.81 -4.51 20.50
N GLU A 8 14.09 -3.21 20.35
CA GLU A 8 13.17 -2.28 19.73
C GLU A 8 13.05 -2.77 18.29
N ALA A 9 11.99 -3.55 18.01
CA ALA A 9 11.73 -4.10 16.69
C ALA A 9 11.95 -2.99 15.66
N ALA A 10 13.05 -3.08 14.89
CA ALA A 10 13.54 -1.96 14.10
C ALA A 10 12.38 -1.32 13.33
N ALA A 11 12.09 -0.06 13.63
CA ALA A 11 10.92 0.63 13.11
C ALA A 11 10.88 0.45 11.60
N ARG A 12 9.79 -0.15 11.11
CA ARG A 12 9.61 -0.48 9.70
C ARG A 12 9.82 0.79 8.86
N SER A 13 10.62 0.69 7.81
CA SER A 13 10.99 1.82 6.96
C SER A 13 10.49 1.61 5.53
N PHE A 14 10.35 2.70 4.77
CA PHE A 14 9.95 2.62 3.36
C PHE A 14 10.88 1.70 2.55
N LEU A 15 12.19 1.75 2.80
CA LEU A 15 13.16 0.88 2.14
C LEU A 15 12.87 -0.59 2.41
N THR A 16 12.59 -0.95 3.67
CA THR A 16 12.29 -2.33 4.06
C THR A 16 11.02 -2.81 3.34
N CYS A 17 9.96 -2.01 3.33
CA CYS A 17 8.73 -2.33 2.60
C CYS A 17 8.97 -2.51 1.09
N ALA A 18 9.73 -1.60 0.46
CA ALA A 18 10.02 -1.67 -0.97
C ALA A 18 10.85 -2.91 -1.33
N VAL A 19 11.78 -3.33 -0.47
CA VAL A 19 12.56 -4.57 -0.62
C VAL A 19 11.67 -5.80 -0.52
N GLU A 20 10.72 -5.85 0.41
CA GLU A 20 9.78 -6.97 0.54
C GLU A 20 8.94 -7.15 -0.73
N VAL A 21 8.38 -6.06 -1.26
CA VAL A 21 7.62 -6.10 -2.53
C VAL A 21 8.51 -6.54 -3.69
N ALA A 22 9.74 -6.02 -3.77
CA ALA A 22 10.68 -6.42 -4.82
C ALA A 22 11.05 -7.90 -4.74
N ARG A 23 11.25 -8.45 -3.54
CA ARG A 23 11.51 -9.88 -3.33
C ARG A 23 10.35 -10.75 -3.80
N LEU A 24 9.10 -10.40 -3.47
CA LEU A 24 7.93 -11.12 -3.97
C LEU A 24 7.81 -11.05 -5.50
N MET A 25 8.39 -10.01 -6.11
CA MET A 25 8.45 -9.83 -7.55
C MET A 25 9.67 -10.50 -8.22
N ASP A 26 10.54 -11.18 -7.45
CA ASP A 26 11.83 -11.70 -7.91
C ASP A 26 12.75 -10.63 -8.52
N LEU A 27 12.56 -9.37 -8.10
CA LEU A 27 13.42 -8.25 -8.43
C LEU A 27 14.41 -8.11 -7.27
N GLY A 28 15.69 -8.36 -7.53
CA GLY A 28 16.74 -8.30 -6.49
C GLY A 28 16.70 -7.01 -5.65
N ASN A 29 17.37 -7.02 -4.51
CA ASN A 29 17.29 -5.92 -3.53
C ASN A 29 18.04 -4.63 -3.95
N ALA A 30 18.63 -4.54 -5.14
CA ALA A 30 19.38 -3.38 -5.64
C ALA A 30 20.52 -2.90 -4.70
N THR A 31 21.38 -3.81 -4.20
CA THR A 31 22.53 -3.48 -3.33
C THR A 31 23.55 -2.54 -3.96
N ASP A 32 23.59 -2.49 -5.28
CA ASP A 32 24.45 -1.62 -6.07
C ASP A 32 23.96 -0.16 -6.14
N VAL A 33 22.71 0.10 -5.73
CA VAL A 33 22.13 1.45 -5.70
C VAL A 33 22.41 2.11 -4.34
N PRO A 34 22.81 3.41 -4.31
CA PRO A 34 22.98 4.15 -3.07
C PRO A 34 21.72 4.10 -2.19
N GLU A 35 21.89 3.85 -0.88
CA GLU A 35 20.80 3.64 0.07
C GLU A 35 19.71 4.73 0.00
N ALA A 36 20.13 5.99 -0.05
CA ALA A 36 19.23 7.15 -0.15
C ALA A 36 18.29 7.13 -1.37
N ARG A 37 18.63 6.40 -2.44
CA ARG A 37 17.81 6.26 -3.66
C ARG A 37 17.18 4.89 -3.81
N ARG A 38 17.62 3.92 -3.02
CA ARG A 38 17.31 2.49 -3.18
C ARG A 38 15.82 2.20 -3.08
N ALA A 39 15.16 2.78 -2.08
CA ALA A 39 13.71 2.57 -1.89
C ALA A 39 12.91 3.05 -3.10
N ARG A 40 13.21 4.26 -3.61
CA ARG A 40 12.54 4.81 -4.80
C ARG A 40 12.90 4.05 -6.08
N HIS A 41 14.13 3.57 -6.21
CA HIS A 41 14.57 2.72 -7.32
C HIS A 41 13.74 1.42 -7.36
N LEU A 42 13.62 0.72 -6.23
CA LEU A 42 12.80 -0.49 -6.12
C LEU A 42 11.32 -0.20 -6.37
N ALA A 43 10.77 0.86 -5.78
CA ALA A 43 9.39 1.29 -6.01
C ALA A 43 9.09 1.52 -7.51
N HIS A 44 10.02 2.15 -8.22
CA HIS A 44 9.91 2.35 -9.66
C HIS A 44 9.97 1.01 -10.43
N ALA A 45 10.87 0.12 -10.05
CA ALA A 45 11.08 -1.17 -10.70
C ALA A 45 9.85 -2.11 -10.58
N VAL A 46 9.19 -2.14 -9.42
CA VAL A 46 8.02 -3.01 -9.18
C VAL A 46 6.73 -2.47 -9.81
N ARG A 47 6.62 -1.15 -10.03
CA ARG A 47 5.36 -0.50 -10.42
C ARG A 47 4.72 -1.09 -11.68
N LYS A 48 5.49 -1.19 -12.78
CA LYS A 48 4.97 -1.68 -14.06
C LYS A 48 4.61 -3.17 -13.97
N PRO A 49 5.50 -4.06 -13.47
CA PRO A 49 5.16 -5.47 -13.26
C PRO A 49 3.91 -5.71 -12.41
N LEU A 50 3.70 -4.94 -11.35
CA LEU A 50 2.51 -5.05 -10.50
C LEU A 50 1.22 -4.72 -11.26
N LEU A 51 1.25 -3.69 -12.12
CA LEU A 51 0.09 -3.30 -12.92
C LEU A 51 -0.21 -4.26 -14.08
N GLU A 52 0.80 -4.97 -14.59
CA GLU A 52 0.62 -5.96 -15.66
C GLU A 52 0.02 -7.28 -15.16
N ARG A 53 0.01 -7.52 -13.84
CA ARG A 53 -0.59 -8.70 -13.22
C ARG A 53 -2.07 -8.45 -12.92
N ALA A 54 -2.95 -9.16 -13.62
CA ALA A 54 -4.39 -9.10 -13.38
C ALA A 54 -4.81 -9.59 -11.98
N HIS A 55 -4.03 -10.52 -11.42
CA HIS A 55 -4.18 -11.07 -10.08
C HIS A 55 -2.83 -11.14 -9.39
N LEU A 56 -2.81 -10.85 -8.09
CA LEU A 56 -1.64 -11.02 -7.24
C LEU A 56 -1.94 -12.09 -6.19
N PRO A 57 -0.96 -12.93 -5.82
CA PRO A 57 -1.08 -13.82 -4.68
C PRO A 57 -1.36 -13.05 -3.39
N GLU A 58 -2.08 -13.68 -2.46
CA GLU A 58 -2.52 -13.05 -1.19
C GLU A 58 -1.37 -12.47 -0.36
N GLU A 59 -0.20 -13.10 -0.39
CA GLU A 59 1.03 -12.65 0.29
C GLU A 59 1.55 -11.27 -0.16
N PHE A 60 1.05 -10.74 -1.29
CA PHE A 60 1.37 -9.38 -1.73
C PHE A 60 0.61 -8.29 -0.97
N PHE A 61 -0.55 -8.61 -0.38
CA PHE A 61 -1.43 -7.59 0.17
C PHE A 61 -0.75 -6.76 1.26
N ASP A 62 -0.24 -7.40 2.31
CA ASP A 62 0.37 -6.70 3.45
C ASP A 62 1.65 -5.94 3.06
N PRO A 63 2.61 -6.52 2.30
CA PRO A 63 3.79 -5.78 1.86
C PRO A 63 3.46 -4.58 0.97
N LEU A 64 2.45 -4.67 0.10
CA LEU A 64 2.02 -3.54 -0.72
C LEU A 64 1.34 -2.44 0.12
N MET A 65 0.49 -2.82 1.08
CA MET A 65 -0.14 -1.86 1.99
C MET A 65 0.90 -1.15 2.84
N ALA A 66 1.86 -1.90 3.40
CA ALA A 66 2.96 -1.30 4.15
C ALA A 66 3.83 -0.41 3.27
N ALA A 67 4.15 -0.80 2.04
CA ALA A 67 4.90 0.06 1.12
C ALA A 67 4.16 1.36 0.79
N ALA A 68 2.83 1.30 0.63
CA ALA A 68 2.00 2.49 0.43
C ALA A 68 1.98 3.43 1.64
N VAL A 69 1.83 2.88 2.85
CA VAL A 69 1.74 3.64 4.11
C VAL A 69 3.08 4.28 4.46
N TYR A 70 4.17 3.53 4.35
CA TYR A 70 5.49 4.03 4.72
C TYR A 70 6.16 4.90 3.65
N ASP A 71 5.62 5.01 2.42
CA ASP A 71 6.16 5.93 1.41
C ASP A 71 6.05 7.39 1.91
N PRO A 72 7.17 8.11 2.07
CA PRO A 72 7.14 9.49 2.56
C PRO A 72 6.56 10.46 1.53
N ASP A 73 6.49 10.08 0.24
CA ASP A 73 6.03 10.96 -0.82
C ASP A 73 4.54 10.71 -1.16
N PRO A 74 3.66 11.70 -0.95
CA PRO A 74 2.23 11.58 -1.23
C PRO A 74 1.93 11.30 -2.72
N SER A 75 2.80 11.71 -3.64
CA SER A 75 2.59 11.52 -5.08
C SER A 75 2.89 10.09 -5.53
N PHE A 76 3.74 9.37 -4.79
CA PHE A 76 4.24 8.06 -5.21
C PHE A 76 3.69 6.89 -4.41
N CYS A 77 3.04 7.11 -3.26
CA CYS A 77 2.33 6.03 -2.56
C CYS A 77 1.29 5.33 -3.49
N ARG A 78 0.76 6.05 -4.48
CA ARG A 78 -0.07 5.51 -5.56
C ARG A 78 0.55 4.31 -6.29
N TRP A 79 1.87 4.25 -6.42
CA TRP A 79 2.55 3.14 -7.13
C TRP A 79 2.33 1.78 -6.48
N PHE A 80 1.96 1.77 -5.19
CA PHE A 80 1.57 0.57 -4.47
C PHE A 80 0.05 0.50 -4.29
N VAL A 81 -0.63 1.60 -3.97
CA VAL A 81 -2.09 1.60 -3.77
C VAL A 81 -2.83 1.17 -5.04
N GLU A 82 -2.47 1.73 -6.20
CA GLU A 82 -3.16 1.46 -7.46
C GLU A 82 -3.16 -0.04 -7.83
N PRO A 83 -2.01 -0.74 -7.90
CA PRO A 83 -2.02 -2.18 -8.17
C PRO A 83 -2.74 -2.99 -7.08
N THR A 84 -2.68 -2.60 -5.81
CA THR A 84 -3.42 -3.30 -4.74
C THR A 84 -4.93 -3.18 -4.93
N VAL A 85 -5.44 -2.01 -5.32
CA VAL A 85 -6.87 -1.84 -5.61
C VAL A 85 -7.30 -2.72 -6.79
N TYR A 86 -6.50 -2.75 -7.87
CA TYR A 86 -6.79 -3.62 -9.02
C TYR A 86 -6.86 -5.09 -8.61
N ALA A 87 -5.86 -5.57 -7.87
CA ALA A 87 -5.76 -6.99 -7.51
C ALA A 87 -6.75 -7.42 -6.41
N PHE A 88 -6.99 -6.58 -5.39
CA PHE A 88 -7.63 -7.01 -4.14
C PHE A 88 -8.96 -6.31 -3.80
N GLY A 89 -9.37 -5.27 -4.53
CA GLY A 89 -10.60 -4.54 -4.20
C GLY A 89 -10.35 -3.22 -3.50
N ARG A 90 -11.07 -2.18 -3.91
CA ARG A 90 -11.05 -0.88 -3.23
C ARG A 90 -11.50 -1.01 -1.79
N ARG A 91 -12.56 -1.78 -1.53
CA ARG A 91 -13.11 -1.99 -0.19
C ARG A 91 -12.05 -2.51 0.78
N ARG A 92 -11.31 -3.53 0.38
CA ARG A 92 -10.28 -4.16 1.20
C ARG A 92 -9.11 -3.21 1.48
N VAL A 93 -8.63 -2.51 0.45
CA VAL A 93 -7.57 -1.49 0.60
C VAL A 93 -7.99 -0.39 1.56
N MET A 94 -9.20 0.15 1.41
CA MET A 94 -9.71 1.20 2.29
C MET A 94 -9.90 0.70 3.73
N THR A 95 -10.36 -0.53 3.91
CA THR A 95 -10.48 -1.13 5.25
C THR A 95 -9.11 -1.22 5.94
N ALA A 96 -8.09 -1.72 5.24
CA ALA A 96 -6.73 -1.77 5.79
C ALA A 96 -6.17 -0.38 6.13
N LEU A 97 -6.42 0.64 5.30
CA LEU A 97 -6.01 2.01 5.61
C LEU A 97 -6.74 2.57 6.84
N LEU A 98 -8.03 2.26 7.00
CA LEU A 98 -8.81 2.62 8.18
C LEU A 98 -8.25 1.95 9.45
N ASP A 99 -7.80 0.71 9.36
CA ASP A 99 -7.15 0.01 10.47
C ASP A 99 -5.82 0.69 10.84
N TYR A 100 -4.97 1.03 9.86
CA TYR A 100 -3.76 1.84 10.11
C TYR A 100 -4.09 3.20 10.74
N LEU A 101 -5.19 3.83 10.36
CA LEU A 101 -5.63 5.09 10.96
C LEU A 101 -6.04 4.91 12.43
N ARG A 102 -6.64 3.77 12.79
CA ARG A 102 -7.17 3.51 14.14
C ARG A 102 -6.11 3.02 15.12
N THR A 103 -5.22 2.15 14.67
CA THR A 103 -4.32 1.39 15.55
C THR A 103 -2.84 1.61 15.24
N GLY A 104 -2.52 2.26 14.13
CA GLY A 104 -1.14 2.51 13.73
C GLY A 104 -0.45 3.55 14.60
N THR A 105 0.88 3.54 14.54
CA THR A 105 1.76 4.60 15.03
C THR A 105 1.49 5.93 14.32
N ASP A 106 1.96 7.05 14.86
CA ASP A 106 1.81 8.37 14.23
C ASP A 106 2.31 8.39 12.77
N ALA A 107 3.41 7.68 12.50
CA ALA A 107 3.97 7.55 11.15
C ALA A 107 3.03 6.77 10.21
N GLU A 108 2.47 5.66 10.69
CA GLU A 108 1.50 4.86 9.93
C GLU A 108 0.20 5.59 9.71
N GLN A 109 -0.34 6.30 10.71
CA GLN A 109 -1.53 7.11 10.57
C GLN A 109 -1.33 8.24 9.55
N ALA A 110 -0.19 8.93 9.60
CA ALA A 110 0.16 9.95 8.61
C ALA A 110 0.28 9.35 7.20
N GLY A 111 0.89 8.16 7.10
CA GLY A 111 1.00 7.38 5.87
C GLY A 111 -0.35 6.98 5.29
N ALA A 112 -1.22 6.41 6.13
CA ALA A 112 -2.56 5.99 5.75
C ALA A 112 -3.39 7.15 5.21
N LYS A 113 -3.30 8.34 5.83
CA LYS A 113 -3.96 9.56 5.33
C LYS A 113 -3.49 9.95 3.92
N ARG A 114 -2.19 9.82 3.61
CA ARG A 114 -1.66 10.06 2.25
C ARG A 114 -2.18 9.01 1.26
N ALA A 115 -2.09 7.74 1.62
CA ALA A 115 -2.50 6.61 0.78
C ALA A 115 -4.02 6.59 0.52
N TRP A 116 -4.84 7.05 1.47
CA TRP A 116 -6.30 7.13 1.33
C TRP A 116 -6.76 7.95 0.13
N TYR A 117 -6.09 9.07 -0.14
CA TYR A 117 -6.38 9.89 -1.33
C TYR A 117 -6.12 9.10 -2.63
N CYS A 118 -5.03 8.32 -2.66
CA CYS A 118 -4.69 7.49 -3.80
C CYS A 118 -5.66 6.31 -3.98
N ALA A 119 -6.28 5.83 -2.90
CA ALA A 119 -7.29 4.77 -2.94
C ALA A 119 -8.65 5.24 -3.51
N HIS A 120 -8.84 6.53 -3.81
CA HIS A 120 -10.06 7.07 -4.43
C HIS A 120 -9.95 7.31 -5.94
N VAL A 121 -8.74 7.23 -6.52
CA VAL A 121 -8.57 7.58 -7.93
C VAL A 121 -9.37 6.62 -8.84
N PRO A 122 -9.93 7.13 -9.96
CA PRO A 122 -10.62 6.30 -10.92
C PRO A 122 -9.70 5.22 -11.46
N LEU A 123 -10.21 3.99 -11.47
CA LEU A 123 -9.54 2.84 -12.08
C LEU A 123 -9.80 2.88 -13.58
N ARG A 124 -8.85 2.39 -14.35
CA ARG A 124 -8.87 2.47 -15.80
C ARG A 124 -8.93 1.08 -16.41
N ALA A 125 -9.84 0.95 -17.37
CA ALA A 125 -10.08 -0.27 -18.13
C ALA A 125 -8.84 -0.81 -18.85
N ASP A 126 -7.95 0.07 -19.30
CA ASP A 126 -6.73 -0.27 -20.03
C ASP A 126 -5.62 -0.85 -19.13
N ARG A 127 -5.81 -0.82 -17.80
CA ARG A 127 -4.80 -1.25 -16.82
C ARG A 127 -5.12 -2.56 -16.11
N SER A 128 -6.32 -3.10 -16.29
CA SER A 128 -6.68 -4.40 -15.73
C SER A 128 -7.84 -4.99 -16.53
N ALA A 129 -7.69 -6.25 -16.96
CA ALA A 129 -8.73 -6.98 -17.68
C ALA A 129 -10.05 -7.10 -16.89
N ALA A 130 -9.98 -7.10 -15.56
CA ALA A 130 -11.16 -7.10 -14.69
C ALA A 130 -11.98 -5.81 -14.81
N TYR A 131 -11.35 -4.71 -15.23
CA TYR A 131 -11.96 -3.39 -15.41
C TYR A 131 -12.21 -3.01 -16.88
N ALA A 132 -11.79 -3.87 -17.82
CA ALA A 132 -12.04 -3.67 -19.24
C ALA A 132 -13.54 -3.81 -19.57
N PRO A 133 -14.03 -3.24 -20.68
CA PRO A 133 -15.37 -3.54 -21.18
C PRO A 133 -15.53 -5.05 -21.39
N GLY A 134 -16.52 -5.66 -20.73
CA GLY A 134 -16.71 -7.13 -20.73
C GLY A 134 -15.87 -7.90 -19.70
N GLY A 135 -15.03 -7.21 -18.92
CA GLY A 135 -14.40 -7.75 -17.72
C GLY A 135 -15.45 -8.14 -16.68
N THR A 136 -15.19 -9.22 -15.95
CA THR A 136 -16.05 -9.67 -14.85
C THR A 136 -15.34 -9.37 -13.53
N ARG A 137 -15.90 -8.45 -12.75
CA ARG A 137 -15.46 -8.13 -11.39
C ARG A 137 -16.67 -8.07 -10.48
N ASP A 138 -16.55 -8.67 -9.30
CA ASP A 138 -17.56 -8.55 -8.27
C ASP A 138 -17.66 -7.08 -7.79
N PRO A 139 -18.81 -6.41 -7.99
CA PRO A 139 -19.00 -5.03 -7.53
C PRO A 139 -18.80 -4.85 -6.01
N ALA A 140 -19.02 -5.90 -5.21
CA ALA A 140 -18.84 -5.85 -3.76
C ALA A 140 -17.38 -5.56 -3.35
N LEU A 141 -16.41 -5.85 -4.23
CA LEU A 141 -15.00 -5.53 -4.00
C LEU A 141 -14.73 -4.02 -4.01
N ASP A 142 -15.58 -3.24 -4.67
CA ASP A 142 -15.40 -1.80 -4.83
C ASP A 142 -16.43 -0.96 -4.07
N GLU A 143 -17.47 -1.58 -3.50
CA GLU A 143 -18.42 -0.92 -2.59
C GLU A 143 -17.76 -0.59 -1.24
N SER A 144 -17.61 0.70 -0.95
CA SER A 144 -16.85 1.20 0.20
C SER A 144 -17.51 2.37 0.92
N ARG A 145 -18.80 2.65 0.70
CA ARG A 145 -19.47 3.80 1.32
C ARG A 145 -19.43 3.78 2.84
N ASP A 146 -19.72 2.64 3.45
CA ASP A 146 -19.62 2.42 4.88
C ASP A 146 -18.19 2.65 5.41
N VAL A 147 -17.17 2.14 4.73
CA VAL A 147 -15.76 2.36 5.10
C VAL A 147 -15.39 3.85 5.01
N MET A 148 -15.94 4.57 4.02
CA MET A 148 -15.76 6.03 3.88
C MET A 148 -16.45 6.83 5.00
N ASP A 149 -17.61 6.37 5.47
CA ASP A 149 -18.31 6.97 6.61
C ASP A 149 -17.49 6.76 7.88
N GLU A 150 -17.05 5.52 8.14
CA GLU A 150 -16.23 5.18 9.31
C GLU A 150 -14.89 5.93 9.34
N TRP A 151 -14.24 6.12 8.20
CA TRP A 151 -13.02 6.91 8.08
C TRP A 151 -13.25 8.36 8.51
N ARG A 152 -14.34 8.98 8.03
CA ARG A 152 -14.69 10.36 8.39
C ARG A 152 -14.95 10.50 9.88
N GLU A 153 -15.71 9.58 10.47
CA GLU A 153 -15.95 9.57 11.91
C GLU A 153 -14.65 9.40 12.73
N THR A 154 -13.74 8.54 12.28
CA THR A 154 -12.46 8.30 12.96
C THR A 154 -11.59 9.55 12.95
N LEU A 155 -11.53 10.27 11.82
CA LEU A 155 -10.83 11.55 11.74
C LEU A 155 -11.43 12.62 12.66
N GLN A 156 -12.75 12.68 12.78
CA GLN A 156 -13.43 13.64 13.67
C GLN A 156 -13.13 13.36 15.14
N ARG A 157 -13.13 12.08 15.55
CA ARG A 157 -12.82 11.67 16.92
C ARG A 157 -11.38 11.95 17.34
N SER A 158 -10.45 11.95 16.39
CA SER A 158 -9.01 12.17 16.66
C SER A 158 -8.61 13.64 16.65
N ALA A 159 -9.55 14.56 16.39
CA ALA A 159 -9.32 16.01 16.31
C ALA A 159 -9.77 16.78 17.56
N VAL A 160 -10.16 16.06 18.61
CA VAL A 160 -10.63 16.57 19.92
C VAL A 160 -9.58 16.25 20.98
#